data_AF-A0A1Z4RQN6-F1
#
_entry.id   AF-A0A1Z4RQN6-F1
#
_cell.length_a   1.000
_cell.length_b   1.000
_cell.length_c   1.000
_cell.angle_alpha   90.00
_cell.angle_beta   90.00
_cell.angle_gamma   90.00
#
_symmetry.space_group_name_H-M   'P 1'
#
loop_
_entity.id
_entity.type
_entity.pdbx_description
1 polymer ?
#
loop_
_entity_poly.entity_id
_entity_poly.type
_entity_poly.pdbx_seq_one_letter_code
_entity_poly.pdbx_strand_id
1 'polypeptide(L)'
;MADFKVFKTKAIVFPHYGADKLELVKLGNYQCVAEKGLYSNGDIVVFAPEKSVLPENLAEPFKAYLIGKEKNRVGTVRLRGELSMGVILPLNKVDPDDQLPFDVDISEPCRILRSPQNVCCTVRPQN
;
A
#
# COMPACT_ATOMS: atom_id res chain seq x y z
N MET A 1 -10.92 12.76 9.13
CA MET A 1 -11.09 11.37 8.68
C MET A 1 -9.88 10.98 7.83
N ALA A 2 -9.19 9.89 8.13
CA ALA A 2 -8.14 9.38 7.23
C ALA A 2 -8.82 8.78 6.00
N ASP A 3 -8.71 9.48 4.87
CA ASP A 3 -9.20 9.06 3.57
C ASP A 3 -8.45 7.79 3.17
N PHE A 4 -9.13 6.65 3.31
CA PHE A 4 -8.61 5.37 2.87
C PHE A 4 -8.98 5.25 1.40
N LYS A 5 -8.00 5.37 0.53
CA LYS A 5 -8.20 5.27 -0.91
C LYS A 5 -7.14 4.36 -1.52
N VAL A 6 -7.58 3.33 -2.24
CA VAL A 6 -6.69 2.53 -3.09
C VAL A 6 -6.76 3.16 -4.47
N PHE A 7 -5.64 3.63 -5.00
CA PHE A 7 -5.65 4.33 -6.28
C PHE A 7 -4.42 3.96 -7.12
N LYS A 8 -4.61 4.06 -8.44
CA LYS A 8 -3.55 3.92 -9.44
C LYS A 8 -2.80 5.24 -9.56
N THR A 9 -1.48 5.19 -9.47
CA THR A 9 -0.61 6.37 -9.59
C THR A 9 0.74 6.01 -10.20
N LYS A 10 1.56 7.03 -10.47
CA LYS A 10 2.91 6.85 -10.99
C LYS A 10 3.92 6.78 -9.84
N ALA A 11 4.76 5.76 -9.88
CA ALA A 11 5.87 5.60 -8.95
C ALA A 11 6.98 6.60 -9.28
N ILE A 12 7.43 7.34 -8.28
CA ILE A 12 8.61 8.20 -8.36
C ILE A 12 9.66 7.62 -7.41
N VAL A 13 10.72 7.06 -7.97
CA VAL A 13 11.80 6.38 -7.26
C VAL A 13 12.92 7.37 -6.96
N PHE A 14 13.25 7.50 -5.69
CA PHE A 14 14.34 8.29 -5.16
C PHE A 14 15.40 7.35 -4.57
N PRO A 15 16.67 7.48 -5.01
CA PRO A 15 17.75 6.70 -4.44
C PRO A 15 18.01 7.13 -3.00
N HIS A 16 18.22 6.16 -2.10
CA HIS A 16 18.57 6.43 -0.71
C HIS A 16 20.09 6.27 -0.51
N TYR A 17 20.77 7.36 -0.11
CA TYR A 17 22.23 7.36 0.11
C TYR A 17 22.69 6.49 1.29
N GLY A 18 21.79 6.12 2.21
CA GLY A 18 22.10 5.30 3.40
C GLY A 18 21.81 3.80 3.27
N ALA A 19 21.31 3.34 2.12
CA ALA A 19 20.94 1.95 1.93
C ALA A 19 21.14 1.52 0.47
N ASP A 20 22.29 0.90 0.19
CA ASP A 20 22.66 0.39 -1.15
C ASP A 20 21.63 -0.53 -1.82
N LYS A 21 20.74 -1.15 -1.04
CA LYS A 21 19.76 -2.12 -1.52
C LYS A 21 18.32 -1.62 -1.53
N LEU A 22 18.04 -0.44 -0.97
CA LEU A 22 16.67 0.07 -0.82
C LEU A 22 16.52 1.43 -1.51
N GLU A 23 15.35 1.66 -2.08
CA GLU A 23 14.96 2.90 -2.72
C GLU A 23 13.63 3.40 -2.16
N LEU A 24 13.44 4.71 -2.18
CA LEU A 24 12.21 5.36 -1.73
C LEU A 24 11.29 5.56 -2.92
N VAL A 25 10.09 5.01 -2.86
CA VAL A 25 9.08 5.16 -3.89
C VAL A 25 8.00 6.09 -3.36
N LYS A 26 7.82 7.23 -4.04
CA LYS A 26 6.81 8.22 -3.74
C LYS A 26 5.62 8.05 -4.67
N LEU A 27 4.44 8.02 -4.07
CA LEU A 27 3.15 7.73 -4.72
C LEU A 27 2.17 8.84 -4.33
N GLY A 28 2.16 9.92 -5.10
CA GLY A 28 1.43 11.14 -4.75
C GLY A 28 1.89 11.71 -3.40
N ASN A 29 1.02 11.62 -2.39
CA ASN A 29 1.27 12.08 -1.02
C ASN A 29 1.84 10.99 -0.09
N TYR A 30 1.94 9.75 -0.55
CA TYR A 30 2.42 8.62 0.23
C TYR A 30 3.85 8.25 -0.13
N GLN A 31 4.55 7.63 0.82
CA GLN A 31 5.91 7.12 0.66
C GLN A 31 5.96 5.64 1.06
N CYS A 32 6.64 4.86 0.22
CA CYS A 32 6.93 3.45 0.41
C CYS A 32 8.41 3.18 0.20
N VAL A 33 8.90 2.10 0.80
CA VAL A 33 10.28 1.62 0.61
C VAL A 33 10.22 0.35 -0.23
N ALA A 34 10.99 0.30 -1.32
CA ALA A 34 11.12 -0.88 -2.16
C ALA A 34 12.59 -1.26 -2.30
N GLU A 35 12.87 -2.49 -2.73
CA GLU A 35 14.22 -2.90 -3.09
C GLU A 35 14.67 -2.22 -4.38
N LYS A 36 15.98 -1.98 -4.48
CA LYS A 36 16.56 -1.28 -5.61
C LYS A 36 16.32 -2.02 -6.92
N GLY A 37 15.80 -1.32 -7.92
CA GLY A 37 15.53 -1.88 -9.26
C GLY A 37 14.23 -2.67 -9.39
N LEU A 38 13.36 -2.70 -8.36
CA LEU A 38 12.00 -3.24 -8.48
C LEU A 38 11.09 -2.33 -9.31
N TYR A 39 11.23 -1.02 -9.17
CA TYR A 39 10.37 -0.02 -9.82
C TYR A 39 11.23 1.06 -10.47
N SER A 40 10.68 1.73 -11.48
CA SER A 40 11.32 2.84 -12.18
C SER A 40 10.49 4.12 -12.07
N ASN A 41 11.14 5.26 -12.29
CA ASN A 41 10.45 6.56 -12.34
C ASN A 41 9.44 6.58 -13.50
N GLY A 42 8.18 6.84 -13.17
CA GLY A 42 7.08 6.89 -14.14
C GLY A 42 6.33 5.57 -14.32
N ASP A 43 6.72 4.52 -13.59
CA ASP A 43 6.06 3.22 -13.62
C ASP A 43 4.63 3.32 -13.05
N ILE A 44 3.69 2.59 -13.64
CA ILE A 44 2.27 2.65 -13.26
C ILE A 44 2.00 1.56 -12.24
N VAL A 45 1.63 1.97 -11.03
CA VAL A 45 1.43 1.06 -9.92
C VAL A 45 0.15 1.39 -9.15
N VAL A 46 -0.37 0.39 -8.45
CA VAL A 46 -1.52 0.56 -7.55
C VAL A 46 -1.02 0.66 -6.13
N PHE A 47 -1.39 1.74 -5.44
CA PHE A 47 -1.02 1.95 -4.05
C PHE A 47 -2.10 1.41 -3.12
N ALA A 48 -1.73 0.53 -2.19
CA ALA A 48 -2.61 0.02 -1.14
C ALA A 48 -2.13 0.50 0.24
N PRO A 49 -2.88 1.37 0.94
CA PRO A 49 -2.48 1.94 2.22
C PRO A 49 -2.53 0.91 3.36
N GLU A 50 -2.00 1.27 4.53
CA GLU A 50 -2.08 0.42 5.71
C GLU A 50 -3.52 0.10 6.13
N LYS A 51 -3.70 -1.05 6.79
CA LYS A 51 -5.00 -1.62 7.18
C LYS A 51 -5.88 -2.06 6.00
N SER A 52 -5.38 -2.05 4.76
CA SER A 52 -6.00 -2.77 3.65
C SER A 52 -5.96 -4.28 3.91
N VAL A 53 -7.04 -5.00 3.58
CA VAL A 53 -7.11 -6.45 3.54
C VAL A 53 -6.99 -6.87 2.08
N LEU A 54 -5.88 -7.52 1.77
CA LEU A 54 -5.61 -8.03 0.42
C LEU A 54 -6.16 -9.46 0.30
N PRO A 55 -6.74 -9.82 -0.86
CA PRO A 55 -7.05 -11.22 -1.15
C PRO A 55 -5.75 -12.03 -1.27
N GLU A 56 -5.83 -13.33 -1.00
CA GLU A 56 -4.65 -14.21 -0.88
C GLU A 56 -3.74 -14.19 -2.13
N ASN A 57 -4.32 -14.07 -3.33
CA ASN A 57 -3.61 -13.99 -4.61
C ASN A 57 -2.65 -12.77 -4.70
N LEU A 58 -3.07 -11.64 -4.13
CA LEU A 58 -2.26 -10.43 -4.03
C LEU A 58 -1.35 -10.47 -2.80
N ALA A 59 -1.79 -11.11 -1.72
CA ALA A 59 -1.06 -11.19 -0.46
C ALA A 59 0.20 -12.07 -0.54
N GLU A 60 0.16 -13.18 -1.31
CA GLU A 60 1.26 -14.15 -1.49
C GLU A 60 2.67 -13.53 -1.58
N PRO A 61 2.97 -12.63 -2.55
CA PRO A 61 4.30 -12.02 -2.67
C PRO A 61 4.65 -11.05 -1.53
N PHE A 62 3.65 -10.49 -0.84
CA PHE A 62 3.84 -9.51 0.23
C PHE A 62 3.67 -10.11 1.63
N LYS A 63 3.52 -11.44 1.77
CA LYS A 63 3.34 -12.15 3.05
C LYS A 63 4.39 -11.80 4.12
N ALA A 64 5.56 -11.29 3.75
CA ALA A 64 6.59 -10.80 4.67
C ALA A 64 6.22 -9.46 5.35
N TYR A 65 5.44 -8.61 4.68
CA TYR A 65 5.01 -7.28 5.14
C TYR A 65 3.58 -7.26 5.69
N LEU A 66 2.85 -8.38 5.54
CA LEU A 66 1.47 -8.52 5.98
C LEU A 66 1.40 -9.00 7.43
N ILE A 67 0.45 -8.44 8.16
CA ILE A 67 0.20 -8.69 9.58
C ILE A 67 -1.10 -9.50 9.71
N GLY A 68 -1.24 -10.26 10.80
CA GLY A 68 -2.43 -11.06 11.11
C GLY A 68 -2.18 -12.55 10.99
N LYS A 69 -3.06 -13.37 11.59
CA LYS A 69 -2.95 -14.84 11.56
C LYS A 69 -2.93 -15.39 10.12
N GLU A 70 -3.66 -14.73 9.22
CA GLU A 70 -3.81 -15.14 7.82
C GLU A 70 -2.88 -14.36 6.87
N LYS A 71 -2.00 -13.49 7.39
CA LYS A 71 -1.08 -12.65 6.59
C LYS A 71 -1.78 -11.94 5.43
N ASN A 72 -2.96 -11.39 5.68
CA ASN A 72 -3.83 -10.74 4.70
C ASN A 72 -3.93 -9.22 4.90
N ARG A 73 -3.39 -8.67 6.00
CA ARG A 73 -3.54 -7.24 6.33
C ARG A 73 -2.26 -6.46 6.10
N VAL A 74 -2.36 -5.34 5.39
CA VAL A 74 -1.24 -4.42 5.14
C VAL A 74 -0.83 -3.72 6.43
N GLY A 75 0.41 -3.94 6.83
CA GLY A 75 1.06 -3.30 7.96
C GLY A 75 1.88 -2.09 7.57
N THR A 76 2.08 -1.19 8.52
CA THR A 76 3.12 -0.16 8.40
C THR A 76 4.45 -0.77 8.85
N VAL A 77 5.46 -0.73 7.99
CA VAL A 77 6.80 -1.26 8.30
C VAL A 77 7.81 -0.12 8.25
N ARG A 78 8.80 -0.17 9.15
CA ARG A 78 9.94 0.75 9.14
C ARG A 78 11.19 0.00 8.72
N LEU A 79 11.80 0.42 7.62
CA LEU A 79 13.01 -0.18 7.08
C LEU A 79 14.13 0.85 7.15
N ARG A 80 15.17 0.59 7.97
CA ARG A 80 16.33 1.47 8.16
C ARG A 80 15.99 2.94 8.49
N GLY A 81 14.91 3.17 9.22
CA GLY A 81 14.45 4.52 9.61
C GLY A 81 13.42 5.13 8.65
N GLU A 82 13.24 4.55 7.46
CA GLU A 82 12.26 5.00 6.48
C GLU A 82 10.89 4.35 6.74
N LEU A 83 9.84 5.17 6.69
CA LEU A 83 8.47 4.74 6.93
C LEU A 83 7.82 4.27 5.62
N SER A 84 7.33 3.04 5.60
CA SER A 84 6.48 2.52 4.52
C SER A 84 5.05 2.38 5.03
N MET A 85 4.16 3.30 4.63
CA MET A 85 2.75 3.36 5.04
C MET A 85 1.84 2.66 4.03
N GLY A 86 2.15 1.40 3.71
CA GLY A 86 1.42 0.66 2.70
C GLY A 86 2.31 -0.23 1.87
N VAL A 87 1.70 -0.86 0.86
CA VAL A 87 2.36 -1.69 -0.13
C VAL A 87 2.01 -1.23 -1.54
N ILE A 88 2.96 -1.42 -2.44
CA ILE A 88 2.80 -1.13 -3.86
C ILE A 88 2.46 -2.44 -4.55
N LEU A 89 1.35 -2.44 -5.26
CA LEU A 89 0.92 -3.57 -6.07
C LEU A 89 1.27 -3.28 -7.53
N PRO A 90 1.97 -4.19 -8.23
CA PRO A 90 2.20 -4.03 -9.65
C PRO A 90 0.86 -4.09 -10.39
N LEU A 91 0.67 -3.19 -11.34
CA LEU A 91 -0.57 -3.09 -12.13
C LEU A 91 -0.96 -4.44 -12.75
N ASN A 92 0.01 -5.19 -13.29
CA ASN A 92 -0.20 -6.49 -13.93
C ASN A 92 -0.93 -7.52 -13.06
N LYS A 93 -0.86 -7.39 -11.73
CA LYS A 93 -1.58 -8.28 -10.79
C LYS A 93 -2.98 -7.80 -10.46
N VAL A 94 -3.20 -6.48 -10.49
CA VAL A 94 -4.45 -5.86 -10.08
C VAL A 94 -5.40 -5.73 -11.26
N ASP A 95 -4.89 -5.20 -12.37
CA ASP A 95 -5.67 -4.92 -13.57
C ASP A 95 -4.77 -5.11 -14.81
N PRO A 96 -4.78 -6.30 -15.43
CA PRO A 96 -3.93 -6.56 -16.60
C PRO A 96 -4.37 -5.78 -17.84
N ASP A 97 -5.59 -5.24 -17.87
CA ASP A 97 -6.15 -4.51 -19.02
C ASP A 97 -5.91 -2.98 -18.97
N ASP A 98 -5.27 -2.48 -17.91
CA ASP A 98 -4.98 -1.04 -17.67
C ASP A 98 -6.21 -0.11 -17.70
N GLN A 99 -7.44 -0.62 -17.65
CA GLN A 99 -8.66 0.20 -17.80
C GLN A 99 -8.98 1.11 -16.61
N LEU A 100 -8.27 0.94 -15.48
CA LEU A 100 -8.52 1.71 -14.28
C LEU A 100 -8.05 3.17 -14.40
N PRO A 101 -8.90 4.14 -14.00
CA PRO A 101 -8.53 5.54 -13.97
C PRO A 101 -7.50 5.86 -12.86
N PHE A 102 -6.62 6.83 -13.14
CA PHE A 102 -5.64 7.33 -12.17
C PHE A 102 -6.32 8.17 -11.08
N ASP A 103 -5.82 8.09 -9.84
CA ASP A 103 -6.37 8.82 -8.70
C ASP A 103 -7.87 8.55 -8.44
N VAL A 104 -8.37 7.37 -8.80
CA VAL A 104 -9.75 6.96 -8.47
C VAL A 104 -9.69 5.85 -7.44
N ASP A 105 -10.68 5.82 -6.54
CA ASP A 105 -10.79 4.72 -5.60
C ASP A 105 -11.18 3.44 -6.34
N ILE A 106 -10.30 2.46 -6.29
CA ILE A 106 -10.46 1.15 -6.92
C ILE A 106 -10.53 0.04 -5.86
N SER A 107 -10.86 0.39 -4.61
CA SER A 107 -10.92 -0.59 -3.51
C SER A 107 -12.00 -1.65 -3.74
N GLU A 108 -13.16 -1.24 -4.24
CA GLU A 108 -14.29 -2.12 -4.58
C GLU A 108 -13.98 -3.10 -5.73
N PRO A 109 -13.54 -2.65 -6.93
CA PRO A 109 -13.23 -3.56 -8.03
C PRO A 109 -12.07 -4.51 -7.69
N CYS A 110 -11.07 -4.04 -6.95
CA CYS A 110 -9.96 -4.88 -6.52
C CYS A 110 -10.29 -5.82 -5.35
N ARG A 111 -11.51 -5.75 -4.78
CA ARG A 111 -11.91 -6.42 -3.53
C ARG A 111 -10.92 -6.19 -2.38
N ILE A 112 -10.27 -5.03 -2.35
CA ILE A 112 -9.36 -4.64 -1.28
C ILE A 112 -10.20 -3.98 -0.20
N LEU A 113 -10.54 -4.76 0.82
CA LEU A 113 -11.41 -4.29 1.88
C LEU A 113 -10.62 -3.48 2.90
N ARG A 114 -11.19 -2.38 3.40
CA ARG A 114 -10.66 -1.73 4.59
C ARG A 114 -10.85 -2.67 5.77
N SER A 115 -9.78 -3.04 6.47
CA SER A 115 -9.90 -3.78 7.73
C SER A 115 -10.81 -2.98 8.67
N PRO A 116 -11.80 -3.62 9.32
CA PRO A 116 -12.62 -2.93 10.28
C PRO A 116 -11.67 -2.32 11.30
N GLN A 117 -11.58 -1.00 11.32
CA GLN A 117 -10.98 -0.35 12.47
C GLN A 117 -11.86 -0.79 13.61
N ASN A 118 -11.28 -1.44 14.61
CA ASN A 118 -11.92 -1.60 15.90
C ASN A 118 -12.30 -0.19 16.32
N VAL A 119 -13.53 0.20 16.02
CA VAL A 119 -14.13 1.39 16.56
C VAL A 119 -14.38 1.00 18.01
N CYS A 120 -13.33 1.07 18.83
CA CYS A 120 -13.49 1.31 20.24
C CYS A 120 -13.96 2.76 20.35
N CYS A 121 -15.19 3.00 19.88
CA CYS A 121 -16.01 4.08 20.36
C CYS A 121 -16.30 3.70 21.81
N THR A 122 -15.36 4.00 22.71
CA THR A 122 -15.78 4.49 24.01
C THR A 122 -16.40 5.85 23.73
N VAL A 123 -17.66 5.82 23.29
CA VAL A 123 -18.61 6.87 23.60
C VAL A 123 -18.61 6.93 25.13
N ARG A 124 -17.78 7.82 25.68
CA ARG A 124 -18.01 8.30 27.04
C ARG A 124 -19.34 9.03 26.97
N PRO A 125 -20.39 8.61 27.69
CA PRO A 125 -21.52 9.48 27.90
C PRO A 125 -20.98 10.70 28.66
N GLN A 126 -21.04 11.87 28.03
CA GLN A 126 -20.92 13.11 28.78
C GLN A 126 -22.16 13.17 29.67
N ASN A 127 -21.95 12.97 30.97
CA ASN A 127 -22.91 13.29 32.01
C ASN A 127 -22.52 14.62 32.65
#